data_AF-A0A970T2J9-F1
#
_entry.id   AF-A0A970T2J9-F1
#
_cell.length_a   1.000
_cell.length_b   1.000
_cell.length_c   1.000
_cell.angle_alpha   90.00
_cell.angle_beta   90.00
_cell.angle_gamma   90.00
#
_symmetry.space_group_name_H-M   'P 1'
#
loop_
_entity.id
_entity.type
_entity.pdbx_description
1 polymer ?
#
loop_
_entity_poly.entity_id
_entity_poly.type
_entity_poly.pdbx_seq_one_letter_code
_entity_poly.pdbx_strand_id
1 'polypeptide(L)'
;TTDDYCTQNKSLISSDDNDILSKKSLIENKDFFRIYPNPTTGYFILELLNDEAGQNIIVEVYTMLGSKLIVEELSADKLYQFDLTQFNPGIYLIKVIQGNNYGIEKLIKQ
;
A
#
# COMPACT_ATOMS: atom_id res chain seq x y z
N THR A 1 -39.72 -30.75 17.08
CA THR A 1 -38.44 -30.81 17.81
C THR A 1 -37.85 -32.15 17.46
N THR A 2 -36.82 -32.29 16.65
CA THR A 2 -35.63 -31.45 16.49
C THR A 2 -35.01 -31.80 15.14
N ASP A 3 -34.66 -30.75 14.41
CA ASP A 3 -33.46 -30.59 13.58
C ASP A 3 -33.11 -31.68 12.55
N ASP A 4 -33.57 -31.34 11.35
CA ASP A 4 -33.00 -31.65 10.05
C ASP A 4 -31.53 -31.16 9.94
N TYR A 5 -30.87 -31.55 8.85
CA TYR A 5 -29.53 -31.19 8.37
C TYR A 5 -28.38 -32.13 8.70
N CYS A 6 -28.24 -33.14 7.86
CA CYS A 6 -26.91 -33.58 7.43
C CYS A 6 -26.98 -34.21 6.03
N THR A 7 -26.93 -33.38 4.97
CA THR A 7 -26.59 -33.86 3.62
C THR A 7 -25.80 -32.82 2.82
N GLN A 8 -24.50 -33.12 2.74
CA GLN A 8 -23.66 -33.08 1.55
C GLN A 8 -23.71 -31.83 0.65
N ASN A 9 -22.57 -31.12 0.59
CA ASN A 9 -22.11 -30.60 -0.69
C ASN A 9 -20.71 -31.12 -1.02
N LYS A 10 -20.69 -31.77 -2.17
CA LYS A 10 -19.65 -32.48 -2.89
C LYS A 10 -18.44 -31.56 -3.13
N SER A 11 -17.26 -32.01 -2.70
CA SER A 11 -16.00 -31.37 -3.07
C SER A 11 -15.83 -31.39 -4.59
N LEU A 12 -15.66 -30.21 -5.17
CA LEU A 12 -15.21 -29.99 -6.55
C LEU A 12 -13.88 -29.25 -6.45
N ILE A 13 -12.78 -29.99 -6.26
CA ILE A 13 -11.45 -29.47 -6.54
C ILE A 13 -11.06 -30.07 -7.89
N SER A 14 -11.25 -29.26 -8.92
CA SER A 14 -10.68 -29.46 -10.24
C SER A 14 -10.32 -28.08 -10.77
N SER A 15 -9.09 -27.68 -10.50
CA SER A 15 -8.32 -26.89 -11.44
C SER A 15 -6.86 -27.27 -11.24
N ASP A 16 -6.35 -28.02 -12.22
CA ASP A 16 -4.94 -27.96 -12.59
C ASP A 16 -4.66 -26.50 -12.99
N ASP A 17 -4.34 -25.67 -12.01
CA ASP A 17 -3.64 -24.43 -12.28
C ASP A 17 -2.31 -24.54 -11.56
N ASN A 18 -1.27 -24.82 -12.35
CA ASN A 18 0.07 -24.31 -12.08
C ASN A 18 -0.01 -22.77 -12.08
N ASP A 19 -0.73 -22.19 -11.13
CA ASP A 19 -0.61 -20.78 -10.82
C ASP A 19 0.59 -20.66 -9.89
N ILE A 20 1.77 -20.88 -10.47
CA ILE A 20 2.97 -20.16 -10.05
C ILE A 20 2.71 -18.70 -10.45
N LEU A 21 1.70 -18.08 -9.84
CA LEU A 21 1.69 -16.67 -9.57
C LEU A 21 2.88 -16.52 -8.64
N SER A 22 4.03 -16.26 -9.26
CA SER A 22 5.26 -15.91 -8.58
C SER A 22 4.84 -14.95 -7.48
N LYS A 23 4.78 -15.46 -6.25
CA LYS A 23 4.57 -14.64 -5.07
C LYS A 23 5.84 -13.84 -5.00
N LYS A 24 5.87 -12.76 -5.78
CA LYS A 24 6.99 -11.82 -5.87
C LYS A 24 7.10 -11.34 -4.45
N SER A 25 8.07 -11.91 -3.73
CA SER A 25 8.20 -11.67 -2.31
C SER A 25 8.51 -10.19 -2.19
N LEU A 26 7.54 -9.44 -1.70
CA LEU A 26 7.76 -8.05 -1.37
C LEU A 26 8.59 -8.02 -0.08
N ILE A 27 9.66 -7.26 -0.10
CA ILE A 27 10.59 -7.09 1.01
C ILE A 27 10.23 -5.78 1.69
N GLU A 28 9.94 -5.84 2.98
CA GLU A 28 9.75 -4.62 3.76
C GLU A 28 11.11 -3.95 3.98
N ASN A 29 11.27 -2.75 3.45
CA ASN A 29 12.45 -1.94 3.60
C ASN A 29 12.01 -0.49 3.83
N LYS A 30 12.32 0.06 5.00
CA LYS A 30 11.90 1.43 5.35
C LYS A 30 12.92 2.48 4.89
N ASP A 31 14.15 2.08 4.59
CA ASP A 31 15.28 2.98 4.44
C ASP A 31 15.42 3.60 3.04
N PHE A 32 14.52 3.26 2.10
CA PHE A 32 14.59 3.76 0.72
C PHE A 32 13.79 5.05 0.49
N PHE A 33 12.95 5.48 1.43
CA PHE A 33 12.22 6.74 1.33
C PHE A 33 12.01 7.41 2.69
N ARG A 34 11.66 8.69 2.67
CA ARG A 34 11.19 9.44 3.83
C ARG A 34 10.04 10.36 3.46
N ILE A 35 9.20 10.69 4.44
CA ILE A 35 8.11 11.64 4.28
C ILE A 35 8.24 12.82 5.24
N TYR A 36 7.94 14.04 4.79
CA TYR A 36 7.98 15.24 5.62
C TYR A 36 7.12 16.38 5.05
N PRO A 37 6.63 17.32 5.87
CA PRO A 37 6.71 17.32 7.33
C PRO A 37 5.73 16.31 7.94
N ASN A 38 6.04 15.85 9.16
CA ASN A 38 5.15 15.05 9.98
C ASN A 38 5.22 15.57 11.43
N PRO A 39 4.17 16.22 11.97
CA PRO A 39 2.85 16.41 11.37
C PRO A 39 2.81 17.33 10.13
N THR A 40 1.76 17.21 9.32
CA THR A 40 1.46 18.07 8.15
C THR A 40 0.15 18.83 8.34
N THR A 41 0.02 19.99 7.69
CA THR A 41 -1.24 20.76 7.57
C THR A 41 -2.10 20.35 6.37
N GLY A 42 -1.59 19.49 5.49
CA GLY A 42 -2.28 19.06 4.27
C GLY A 42 -1.34 18.63 3.15
N TYR A 43 -0.12 19.18 3.09
CA TYR A 43 0.87 18.81 2.08
C TYR A 43 2.02 18.04 2.70
N PHE A 44 2.45 16.96 2.05
CA PHE A 44 3.69 16.28 2.41
C PHE A 44 4.51 15.97 1.18
N ILE A 45 5.82 15.89 1.40
CA ILE A 45 6.81 15.48 0.42
C ILE A 45 7.20 14.05 0.72
N LEU A 46 7.20 13.22 -0.31
CA LEU A 46 7.86 11.93 -0.35
C LEU A 46 9.19 12.11 -1.06
N GLU A 47 10.28 11.77 -0.37
CA GLU A 47 11.63 11.76 -0.94
C GLU A 47 12.16 10.34 -1.01
N LEU A 48 12.57 9.93 -2.21
CA LEU A 48 13.29 8.68 -2.41
C LEU A 48 14.77 8.89 -2.07
N LEU A 49 15.27 8.07 -1.15
CA LEU A 49 16.64 8.10 -0.66
C LEU A 49 17.55 7.23 -1.54
N ASN A 50 17.00 6.12 -2.03
CA ASN A 50 17.67 5.22 -2.97
C ASN A 50 16.81 5.12 -4.22
N ASP A 51 17.35 5.53 -5.36
CA ASP A 51 16.68 5.38 -6.64
C ASP A 51 17.27 4.16 -7.35
N GLU A 52 16.54 3.04 -7.33
CA GLU A 52 16.78 1.99 -8.30
C GLU A 52 16.17 2.44 -9.63
N ALA A 53 16.97 3.21 -10.37
CA ALA A 53 16.56 3.86 -11.60
C ALA A 53 15.81 2.89 -12.53
N GLY A 54 14.64 3.34 -13.02
CA GLY A 54 13.81 2.59 -13.97
C GLY A 54 12.77 1.66 -13.33
N GLN A 55 12.59 1.65 -12.01
CA GLN A 55 11.49 0.93 -11.37
C GLN A 55 10.25 1.81 -11.23
N ASN A 56 9.08 1.24 -11.55
CA ASN A 56 7.80 1.90 -11.28
C ASN A 56 7.59 2.01 -9.77
N ILE A 57 7.20 3.21 -9.32
CA ILE A 57 6.93 3.51 -7.92
C ILE A 57 5.42 3.65 -7.75
N ILE A 58 4.85 2.87 -6.83
CA ILE A 58 3.43 2.96 -6.49
C ILE A 58 3.32 3.52 -5.09
N VAL A 59 2.58 4.61 -4.94
CA VAL A 59 2.27 5.21 -3.64
C VAL A 59 0.79 5.01 -3.35
N GLU A 60 0.51 4.46 -2.17
CA GLU A 60 -0.84 4.22 -1.69
C GLU A 60 -1.03 4.92 -0.35
N VAL A 61 -2.11 5.70 -0.22
CA VAL A 61 -2.47 6.37 1.04
C VAL A 61 -3.72 5.72 1.62
N TYR A 62 -3.64 5.34 2.89
CA TYR A 62 -4.73 4.70 3.61
C TYR A 62 -5.12 5.46 4.88
N THR A 63 -6.39 5.36 5.25
CA THR A 63 -6.86 5.71 6.60
C THR A 63 -6.44 4.64 7.61
N MET A 64 -6.52 4.95 8.91
CA MET A 64 -6.29 3.95 9.97
C MET A 64 -7.27 2.77 9.96
N LEU A 65 -8.42 2.91 9.30
CA LEU A 65 -9.40 1.83 9.13
C LEU A 65 -9.11 0.97 7.89
N GLY A 66 -8.01 1.24 7.17
CA GLY A 66 -7.61 0.52 5.97
C GLY A 66 -8.31 0.98 4.68
N SER A 67 -9.09 2.07 4.72
CA SER A 67 -9.70 2.63 3.51
C SER A 67 -8.62 3.28 2.65
N LYS A 68 -8.53 2.87 1.39
CA LYS A 68 -7.59 3.44 0.42
C LYS A 68 -8.14 4.76 -0.14
N LEU A 69 -7.35 5.83 -0.06
CA LEU A 69 -7.73 7.18 -0.51
C LEU A 69 -7.04 7.59 -1.81
N ILE A 70 -5.73 7.32 -1.92
CA ILE A 70 -4.90 7.68 -3.07
C ILE A 70 -4.17 6.44 -3.54
N VAL A 71 -4.07 6.29 -4.86
CA VAL A 71 -3.14 5.40 -5.56
C VAL A 71 -2.54 6.18 -6.71
N GLU A 72 -1.22 6.35 -6.67
CA GLU A 72 -0.50 7.02 -7.74
C GLU A 72 0.67 6.16 -8.20
N GLU A 73 0.80 6.01 -9.51
CA GLU A 73 1.99 5.49 -10.17
C GLU A 73 2.87 6.67 -10.55
N LEU A 74 4.10 6.66 -10.06
CA LEU A 74 5.04 7.76 -10.19
C LEU A 74 6.14 7.41 -11.17
N SER A 75 6.66 8.45 -11.84
CA SER A 75 7.85 8.36 -12.68
C SER A 75 9.11 8.13 -11.83
N ALA A 76 10.31 8.12 -12.41
CA ALA A 76 11.56 8.02 -11.64
C ALA A 76 12.07 9.42 -11.23
N ASP A 77 11.27 10.19 -10.50
CA ASP A 77 11.68 11.42 -9.83
C ASP A 77 12.11 11.16 -8.37
N LYS A 78 12.88 12.09 -7.80
CA LYS A 78 13.36 11.97 -6.42
C LYS A 78 12.38 12.51 -5.38
N LEU A 79 11.56 13.49 -5.75
CA LEU A 79 10.70 14.25 -4.84
C LEU A 79 9.28 14.33 -5.40
N TYR A 80 8.30 14.01 -4.57
CA TYR A 80 6.88 14.08 -4.92
C TYR A 80 6.11 14.82 -3.86
N GLN A 81 5.21 15.69 -4.28
CA GLN A 81 4.31 16.39 -3.38
C GLN A 81 2.91 15.79 -3.47
N PHE A 82 2.35 15.48 -2.31
CA PHE A 82 1.00 14.96 -2.17
C PHE A 82 0.11 15.97 -1.46
N ASP A 83 -1.14 16.05 -1.89
CA ASP A 83 -2.17 16.92 -1.32
C ASP A 83 -3.24 16.10 -0.58
N LEU A 84 -3.28 16.26 0.74
CA LEU A 84 -4.29 15.69 1.63
C LEU A 84 -5.27 16.75 2.16
N THR A 85 -5.26 17.99 1.67
CA THR A 85 -6.09 19.10 2.18
C THR A 85 -7.59 18.79 2.16
N GLN A 86 -8.05 18.03 1.18
CA GLN A 86 -9.44 17.58 1.05
C GLN A 86 -9.86 16.52 2.09
N PHE A 87 -8.91 15.91 2.81
CA PHE A 87 -9.19 14.88 3.81
C PHE A 87 -9.13 15.43 5.25
N ASN A 88 -9.89 14.81 6.14
CA ASN A 88 -10.01 15.24 7.53
C ASN A 88 -8.67 15.12 8.29
N PRO A 89 -8.45 15.93 9.34
CA PRO A 89 -7.35 15.70 10.28
C PRO A 89 -7.37 14.28 10.85
N GLY A 90 -6.19 13.69 11.06
CA GLY A 90 -6.09 12.31 11.51
C GLY A 90 -4.77 11.64 11.17
N ILE A 91 -4.74 10.32 11.32
CA ILE A 91 -3.57 9.49 11.02
C ILE A 91 -3.78 8.78 9.69
N TYR A 92 -2.73 8.78 8.88
CA TYR A 92 -2.68 8.13 7.57
C TYR A 92 -1.49 7.17 7.50
N LEU A 93 -1.65 6.10 6.73
CA LEU A 93 -0.58 5.17 6.39
C LEU A 93 -0.18 5.40 4.93
N ILE A 94 1.06 5.78 4.71
CA ILE A 94 1.65 5.98 3.38
C ILE A 94 2.47 4.74 3.06
N LYS A 95 2.01 3.95 2.08
CA LYS A 95 2.72 2.78 1.60
C LYS A 95 3.38 3.11 0.27
N VAL A 96 4.68 2.90 0.20
CA VAL A 96 5.48 3.10 -1.01
C VAL A 96 5.98 1.74 -1.46
N ILE A 97 5.84 1.45 -2.74
CA ILE A 97 6.26 0.20 -3.37
C ILE A 97 7.20 0.56 -4.52
N GLN A 98 8.40 0.01 -4.53
CA GLN A 98 9.40 0.17 -5.59
C GLN A 98 9.93 -1.22 -5.96
N GLY A 99 9.48 -1.74 -7.11
CA GLY A 99 9.83 -3.07 -7.59
C GLY A 99 9.47 -4.20 -6.64
N ASN A 100 10.45 -4.69 -5.88
CA ASN A 100 10.31 -5.75 -4.87
C ASN A 100 10.29 -5.19 -3.44
N ASN A 101 10.63 -3.93 -3.24
CA ASN A 101 10.67 -3.31 -1.92
C ASN A 101 9.36 -2.60 -1.65
N TYR A 102 8.95 -2.58 -0.38
CA TYR A 102 7.91 -1.68 0.09
C TYR A 102 8.25 -1.15 1.47
N GLY A 103 7.72 0.00 1.82
CA GLY A 103 7.74 0.45 3.21
C GLY A 103 6.50 1.26 3.52
N ILE A 104 6.20 1.36 4.81
CA ILE A 104 5.01 2.02 5.33
C ILE A 104 5.42 3.08 6.33
N GLU A 105 4.91 4.29 6.15
CA GLU A 105 5.10 5.40 7.07
C GLU A 105 3.78 5.93 7.62
N LYS A 106 3.80 6.27 8.91
CA LYS A 106 2.66 6.89 9.58
C LYS A 106 2.77 8.40 9.47
N LEU A 107 1.78 9.04 8.87
CA LEU A 107 1.67 10.49 8.74
C LEU A 107 0.54 11.05 9.60
N ILE A 108 0.82 12.13 10.32
CA ILE A 108 -0.17 12.85 11.15
C ILE A 108 -0.57 14.12 10.41
N LYS A 109 -1.86 14.26 10.07
CA LYS A 109 -2.44 15.48 9.52
C LYS A 109 -3.20 16.25 10.62
N GLN A 110 -2.91 17.54 10.74
CA GLN A 110 -3.57 18.46 11.67
C GLN A 110 -4.85 19.07 11.09
#